data_AF-A0A135UD21-F1
#
_entry.id   AF-A0A135UD21-F1
#
_cell.length_a   1.000
_cell.length_b   1.000
_cell.length_c   1.000
_cell.angle_alpha   90.00
_cell.angle_beta   90.00
_cell.angle_gamma   90.00
#
_symmetry.space_group_name_H-M   'P 1'
#
loop_
_entity.id
_entity.type
_entity.pdbx_description
1 polymer ?
#
loop_
_entity_poly.entity_id
_entity_poly.type
_entity_poly.pdbx_seq_one_letter_code
_entity_poly.pdbx_strand_id
1 'polypeptide(L)'
;MPGPVPWNERIVFGCWNQPYITHVRTILPTYPISLISWSPLYARNFLTPKQPNLSFNMFQKSLVGPVGKLFIRDVKKHNRQLFVWTVNDEEWMEWSIRAAADGVITDDPELFREVCRRWEGKGGAASASASTSASTSTSASASRERGAIALTDEEDEKARVARRTGRVRDGTWKRTARLYLEVAGIQVLVAVFTPILMLVARFGVVGPGPKAAKALKL
;
A
#
# COMPACT_ATOMS: atom_id res chain seq x y z
N MET A 1 -23.71 9.18 -20.29
CA MET A 1 -22.60 8.75 -21.18
C MET A 1 -21.49 8.17 -20.31
N PRO A 2 -20.92 6.99 -20.61
CA PRO A 2 -19.68 6.54 -19.97
C PRO A 2 -18.58 7.62 -20.10
N GLY A 3 -17.71 7.74 -19.11
CA GLY A 3 -16.60 8.70 -19.15
C GLY A 3 -15.60 8.39 -20.28
N PRO A 4 -14.71 9.34 -20.64
CA PRO A 4 -13.86 9.25 -21.84
C PRO A 4 -12.77 8.17 -21.80
N VAL A 5 -12.55 7.51 -20.66
CA VAL A 5 -11.53 6.46 -20.50
C VAL A 5 -12.24 5.17 -20.07
N PRO A 6 -11.98 4.02 -20.72
CA PRO A 6 -12.59 2.74 -20.36
C PRO A 6 -12.33 2.32 -18.91
N TRP A 7 -13.25 1.57 -18.30
CA TRP A 7 -13.11 1.12 -16.90
C TRP A 7 -11.92 0.18 -16.66
N ASN A 8 -11.56 -0.64 -17.64
CA ASN A 8 -10.43 -1.56 -17.57
C ASN A 8 -9.07 -0.86 -17.57
N GLU A 9 -9.02 0.43 -17.87
CA GLU A 9 -7.82 1.26 -17.74
C GLU A 9 -7.79 2.04 -16.41
N ARG A 10 -8.90 2.06 -15.67
CA ARG A 10 -9.05 2.81 -14.41
C ARG A 10 -9.00 1.93 -13.16
N ILE A 11 -9.24 0.63 -13.31
CA ILE A 11 -9.44 -0.32 -12.20
C ILE A 11 -8.38 -1.41 -12.26
N VAL A 12 -7.67 -1.59 -11.14
CA VAL A 12 -6.76 -2.72 -10.90
C VAL A 12 -7.38 -3.65 -9.85
N PHE A 13 -7.51 -4.94 -10.16
CA PHE A 13 -8.05 -5.92 -9.20
C PHE A 13 -6.97 -6.44 -8.26
N GLY A 14 -7.17 -6.24 -6.96
CA GLY A 14 -6.35 -6.86 -5.92
C GLY A 14 -6.79 -8.30 -5.63
N CYS A 15 -5.90 -9.28 -5.76
CA CYS A 15 -6.19 -10.69 -5.48
C CYS A 15 -5.29 -11.25 -4.39
N TRP A 16 -5.86 -11.90 -3.37
CA TRP A 16 -5.10 -12.47 -2.24
C TRP A 16 -4.48 -13.85 -2.50
N ASN A 17 -4.94 -14.57 -3.52
CA ASN A 17 -4.47 -15.91 -3.84
C ASN A 17 -4.67 -16.26 -5.32
N GLN A 18 -4.09 -17.38 -5.73
CA GLN A 18 -4.16 -17.88 -7.11
C GLN A 18 -5.59 -18.16 -7.61
N PRO A 19 -6.50 -18.81 -6.84
CA PRO A 19 -7.90 -18.96 -7.27
C PRO A 19 -8.58 -17.65 -7.69
N TYR A 20 -8.42 -16.57 -6.91
CA TYR A 20 -8.99 -15.27 -7.28
C TYR A 20 -8.36 -14.70 -8.55
N ILE A 21 -7.04 -14.86 -8.74
CA ILE A 21 -6.38 -14.47 -9.99
C ILE A 21 -7.01 -15.22 -11.18
N THR A 22 -7.23 -16.52 -11.05
CA THR A 22 -7.88 -17.33 -12.10
C THR A 22 -9.29 -16.83 -12.39
N HIS A 23 -10.11 -16.57 -11.36
CA HIS A 23 -11.47 -16.06 -11.54
C HIS A 23 -11.51 -14.71 -12.25
N VAL A 24 -10.67 -13.76 -11.84
CA VAL A 24 -10.61 -12.44 -12.49
C VAL A 24 -10.18 -12.58 -13.94
N ARG A 25 -9.21 -13.45 -14.25
CA ARG A 25 -8.79 -13.69 -15.64
C ARG A 25 -9.89 -14.28 -16.51
N THR A 26 -10.75 -15.12 -15.95
CA THR A 26 -11.87 -15.73 -16.69
C THR A 26 -13.00 -14.73 -16.92
N ILE A 27 -13.35 -13.93 -15.91
CA ILE A 27 -14.54 -13.05 -15.95
C ILE A 27 -14.19 -11.68 -16.55
N LEU A 28 -12.99 -11.17 -16.27
CA LEU A 28 -12.52 -9.81 -16.59
C LEU A 28 -11.11 -9.86 -17.23
N PRO A 29 -10.93 -10.55 -18.37
CA PRO A 29 -9.61 -10.83 -18.95
C PRO A 29 -8.83 -9.57 -19.38
N THR A 30 -9.51 -8.46 -19.62
CA THR A 30 -8.91 -7.19 -20.06
C THR A 30 -8.47 -6.30 -18.91
N TYR A 31 -8.79 -6.65 -17.66
CA TYR A 31 -8.47 -5.82 -16.50
C TYR A 31 -7.10 -6.19 -15.91
N PRO A 32 -6.30 -5.19 -15.49
CA PRO A 32 -5.05 -5.43 -14.79
C PRO A 32 -5.30 -6.03 -13.40
N ILE A 33 -4.38 -6.90 -12.97
CA ILE A 33 -4.46 -7.63 -11.70
C ILE A 33 -3.21 -7.34 -10.88
N SER A 34 -3.38 -7.24 -9.56
CA SER A 34 -2.29 -7.12 -8.60
C SER A 34 -2.41 -8.19 -7.52
N LEU A 35 -1.37 -9.00 -7.33
CA LEU A 35 -1.30 -9.96 -6.23
C LEU A 35 -1.10 -9.20 -4.91
N ILE A 36 -2.02 -9.37 -3.97
CA ILE A 36 -1.89 -8.89 -2.59
C ILE A 36 -1.13 -9.95 -1.79
N SER A 37 0.04 -9.60 -1.26
CA SER A 37 0.84 -10.53 -0.47
C SER A 37 1.67 -9.86 0.61
N TRP A 38 2.07 -10.65 1.60
CA TRP A 38 3.01 -10.27 2.65
C TRP A 38 4.38 -10.93 2.50
N SER A 39 4.56 -11.81 1.49
CA SER A 39 5.78 -12.58 1.29
C SER A 39 6.39 -12.30 -0.08
N PRO A 40 7.54 -11.61 -0.15
CA PRO A 40 8.26 -11.38 -1.40
C PRO A 40 8.68 -12.70 -2.07
N LEU A 41 8.98 -13.73 -1.27
CA LEU A 41 9.37 -15.05 -1.78
C LEU A 41 8.20 -15.73 -2.49
N TYR A 42 7.00 -15.68 -1.90
CA TYR A 42 5.80 -16.21 -2.54
C TYR A 42 5.44 -15.40 -3.80
N ALA A 43 5.43 -14.06 -3.69
CA ALA A 43 5.09 -13.18 -4.79
C ALA A 43 6.05 -13.34 -5.98
N ARG A 44 7.34 -13.60 -5.73
CA ARG A 44 8.34 -13.84 -6.78
C ARG A 44 7.99 -15.02 -7.70
N ASN A 45 7.24 -16.03 -7.22
CA ASN A 45 6.79 -17.14 -8.06
C ASN A 45 5.81 -16.71 -9.17
N PHE A 46 5.23 -15.52 -9.04
CA PHE A 46 4.33 -14.92 -10.02
C PHE A 46 5.05 -13.97 -11.00
N LEU A 47 6.34 -13.68 -10.78
CA LEU A 47 7.21 -12.99 -11.75
C LEU A 47 7.65 -13.96 -12.86
N THR A 48 6.68 -14.49 -13.60
CA THR A 48 6.94 -15.42 -14.70
C THR A 48 6.26 -14.93 -15.99
N PRO A 49 6.78 -15.28 -17.17
CA PRO A 49 6.12 -14.99 -18.44
C PRO A 49 4.70 -15.58 -18.55
N LYS A 50 4.39 -16.64 -17.78
CA LYS A 50 3.07 -17.28 -17.73
C LYS A 50 2.00 -16.42 -17.04
N GLN A 51 2.42 -15.41 -16.28
CA GLN A 51 1.53 -14.45 -15.61
C GLN A 51 1.77 -13.05 -16.19
N PRO A 52 1.39 -12.80 -17.47
CA PRO A 52 1.48 -11.46 -18.05
C PRO A 52 0.51 -10.53 -17.31
N ASN A 53 0.87 -9.25 -17.20
CA ASN A 53 0.03 -8.19 -16.62
C ASN A 53 -0.39 -8.41 -15.15
N LEU A 54 0.37 -9.22 -14.39
CA LEU A 54 0.21 -9.36 -12.95
C LEU A 54 1.25 -8.50 -12.22
N SER A 55 0.77 -7.46 -11.55
CA SER A 55 1.52 -6.55 -10.68
C SER A 55 1.43 -6.99 -9.21
N PHE A 56 1.99 -6.21 -8.29
CA PHE A 56 2.10 -6.61 -6.88
C PHE A 56 1.61 -5.51 -5.95
N ASN A 57 0.87 -5.90 -4.91
CA ASN A 57 0.44 -5.05 -3.82
C ASN A 57 0.93 -5.67 -2.50
N MET A 58 2.05 -5.17 -1.98
CA MET A 58 2.84 -5.88 -0.98
C MET A 58 2.73 -5.27 0.41
N PHE A 59 2.76 -6.12 1.44
CA PHE A 59 2.95 -5.64 2.81
C PHE A 59 4.31 -4.94 2.91
N GLN A 60 4.30 -3.64 3.15
CA GLN A 60 5.48 -2.79 3.01
C GLN A 60 6.68 -3.27 3.85
N LYS A 61 6.44 -3.65 5.11
CA LYS A 61 7.51 -4.08 6.03
C LYS A 61 8.21 -5.35 5.56
N SER A 62 7.57 -6.19 4.74
CA SER A 62 8.21 -7.36 4.12
C SER A 62 9.23 -6.99 3.04
N LEU A 63 9.15 -5.78 2.49
CA LEU A 63 10.05 -5.28 1.46
C LEU A 63 11.29 -4.57 2.03
N VAL A 64 11.33 -4.34 3.35
CA VAL A 64 12.49 -3.75 4.00
C VAL A 64 13.58 -4.82 4.14
N GLY A 65 14.79 -4.51 3.69
CA GLY A 65 15.96 -5.39 3.78
C GLY A 65 16.38 -6.01 2.42
N PRO A 66 17.39 -6.89 2.42
CA PRO A 66 18.01 -7.39 1.18
C PRO A 66 17.04 -8.15 0.27
N VAL A 67 16.22 -9.06 0.83
CA VAL A 67 15.25 -9.86 0.07
C VAL A 67 14.21 -8.96 -0.62
N GLY A 68 13.68 -7.99 0.13
CA GLY A 68 12.73 -7.02 -0.40
C GLY A 68 13.33 -6.12 -1.48
N LYS A 69 14.56 -5.63 -1.30
CA LYS A 69 15.28 -4.86 -2.33
C LYS A 69 15.48 -5.67 -3.62
N LEU A 70 15.86 -6.94 -3.50
CA LEU A 70 15.98 -7.83 -4.67
C LEU A 70 14.64 -8.01 -5.38
N PHE A 71 13.57 -8.23 -4.61
CA PHE A 71 12.22 -8.33 -5.17
C PHE A 71 11.80 -7.04 -5.89
N ILE A 72 11.97 -5.87 -5.28
CA ILE A 72 11.66 -4.56 -5.91
C ILE A 72 12.44 -4.41 -7.23
N ARG A 73 13.72 -4.74 -7.24
CA ARG A 73 14.55 -4.69 -8.45
C ARG A 73 14.01 -5.61 -9.54
N ASP A 74 13.63 -6.84 -9.16
CA ASP A 74 13.15 -7.84 -10.12
C ASP A 74 11.76 -7.45 -10.66
N VAL A 75 10.87 -6.87 -9.83
CA VAL A 75 9.58 -6.31 -10.26
C VAL A 75 9.79 -5.22 -11.32
N LYS A 76 10.70 -4.26 -11.07
CA LYS A 76 11.05 -3.20 -12.02
C LYS A 76 11.66 -3.74 -13.30
N LYS A 77 12.57 -4.71 -13.20
CA LYS A 77 13.18 -5.37 -14.37
C LYS A 77 12.14 -6.00 -15.30
N HIS A 78 11.03 -6.49 -14.76
CA HIS A 78 9.94 -7.09 -15.54
C HIS A 78 8.85 -6.08 -15.95
N ASN A 79 9.08 -4.78 -15.74
CA ASN A 79 8.11 -3.71 -16.01
C ASN A 79 6.74 -4.02 -15.37
N ARG A 80 6.76 -4.42 -14.10
CA ARG A 80 5.56 -4.67 -13.28
C ARG A 80 5.39 -3.54 -12.27
N GLN A 81 4.14 -3.24 -11.92
CA GLN A 81 3.86 -2.23 -10.90
C GLN A 81 3.99 -2.81 -9.50
N LEU A 82 4.39 -1.97 -8.56
CA LEU A 82 4.53 -2.25 -7.16
C LEU A 82 3.73 -1.25 -6.31
N PHE A 83 2.66 -1.72 -5.71
CA PHE A 83 1.92 -1.04 -4.68
C PHE A 83 2.30 -1.56 -3.29
N VAL A 84 2.09 -0.75 -2.26
CA VAL A 84 2.35 -1.16 -0.87
C VAL A 84 1.19 -0.82 0.06
N TRP A 85 0.90 -1.70 1.02
CA TRP A 85 -0.22 -1.57 1.95
C TRP A 85 0.14 -2.03 3.37
N THR A 86 -0.61 -1.64 4.40
CA THR A 86 -1.20 -0.28 4.55
C THR A 86 -0.14 0.58 5.23
N VAL A 87 0.14 1.77 4.71
CA VAL A 87 1.24 2.62 5.19
C VAL A 87 0.67 3.89 5.78
N ASN A 88 0.79 4.03 7.10
CA ASN A 88 0.15 5.14 7.84
C ASN A 88 1.15 6.10 8.51
N ASP A 89 2.41 5.71 8.65
CA ASP A 89 3.47 6.55 9.21
C ASP A 89 4.25 7.28 8.13
N GLU A 90 4.62 8.52 8.40
CA GLU A 90 5.33 9.39 7.45
C GLU A 90 6.70 8.82 7.05
N GLU A 91 7.48 8.28 7.98
CA GLU A 91 8.80 7.70 7.66
C GLU A 91 8.69 6.55 6.67
N TRP A 92 7.62 5.78 6.82
CA TRP A 92 7.31 4.68 5.93
C TRP A 92 6.75 5.16 4.60
N MET A 93 5.93 6.22 4.57
CA MET A 93 5.52 6.87 3.33
C MET A 93 6.74 7.36 2.52
N GLU A 94 7.67 8.07 3.17
CA GLU A 94 8.92 8.51 2.52
C GLU A 94 9.77 7.32 2.05
N TRP A 95 9.82 6.24 2.83
CA TRP A 95 10.51 5.02 2.41
C TRP A 95 9.90 4.42 1.14
N SER A 96 8.57 4.39 1.02
CA SER A 96 7.88 3.88 -0.17
C SER A 96 8.22 4.68 -1.42
N ILE A 97 8.31 6.01 -1.29
CA ILE A 97 8.74 6.89 -2.39
C ILE A 97 10.20 6.60 -2.77
N ARG A 98 11.11 6.47 -1.80
CA ARG A 98 12.53 6.10 -2.05
C ARG A 98 12.68 4.73 -2.70
N ALA A 99 11.83 3.77 -2.32
CA ALA A 99 11.78 2.46 -2.95
C ALA A 99 11.21 2.52 -4.38
N ALA A 100 10.66 3.67 -4.79
CA ALA A 100 9.92 3.89 -6.03
C ALA A 100 8.83 2.82 -6.21
N ALA A 101 7.96 2.74 -5.19
CA ALA A 101 6.66 2.11 -5.31
C ALA A 101 5.75 3.01 -6.18
N ASP A 102 4.93 2.39 -7.02
CA ASP A 102 4.00 3.05 -7.93
C ASP A 102 2.74 3.55 -7.22
N GLY A 103 2.45 3.05 -6.02
CA GLY A 103 1.36 3.56 -5.19
C GLY A 103 1.41 3.07 -3.75
N VAL A 104 0.78 3.85 -2.87
CA VAL A 104 0.71 3.58 -1.44
C VAL A 104 -0.75 3.55 -1.02
N ILE A 105 -1.18 2.43 -0.45
CA ILE A 105 -2.48 2.28 0.18
C ILE A 105 -2.33 2.77 1.62
N THR A 106 -3.11 3.78 1.99
CA THR A 106 -3.03 4.45 3.29
C THR A 106 -4.43 4.84 3.77
N ASP A 107 -4.61 4.87 5.09
CA ASP A 107 -5.82 5.41 5.72
C ASP A 107 -5.75 6.95 5.84
N ASP A 108 -4.60 7.56 5.53
CA ASP A 108 -4.37 9.01 5.60
C ASP A 108 -3.80 9.56 4.27
N PRO A 109 -4.64 9.62 3.21
CA PRO A 109 -4.19 10.04 1.88
C PRO A 109 -3.75 11.51 1.85
N GLU A 110 -4.27 12.35 2.74
CA GLU A 110 -3.87 13.75 2.86
C GLU A 110 -2.45 13.88 3.38
N LEU A 111 -2.09 13.15 4.44
CA LEU A 111 -0.71 13.10 4.93
C LEU A 111 0.24 12.60 3.82
N PHE A 112 -0.13 11.54 3.11
CA PHE A 112 0.70 11.03 2.02
C PHE A 112 0.90 12.05 0.90
N ARG A 113 -0.16 12.79 0.53
CA ARG A 113 -0.06 13.88 -0.46
C ARG A 113 0.90 14.97 -0.02
N GLU A 114 0.91 15.35 1.26
CA GLU A 114 1.87 16.31 1.80
C GLU A 114 3.31 15.79 1.74
N VAL A 115 3.52 14.51 2.04
CA VAL A 115 4.84 13.85 1.93
C VAL A 115 5.33 13.88 0.48
N CYS A 116 4.47 13.53 -0.49
CA CYS A 116 4.79 13.61 -1.91
C CYS A 116 5.17 15.04 -2.33
N ARG A 117 4.39 16.05 -1.94
CA ARG A 117 4.71 17.46 -2.23
C ARG A 117 6.07 17.88 -1.67
N ARG A 118 6.39 17.49 -0.44
CA ARG A 118 7.71 17.75 0.17
C ARG A 118 8.83 17.03 -0.56
N TRP A 119 8.58 15.84 -1.10
CA TRP A 119 9.55 15.07 -1.87
C TRP A 119 9.82 15.69 -3.25
N GLU A 120 8.76 16.06 -3.97
CA GLU A 120 8.84 16.76 -5.25
C GLU A 120 9.59 18.09 -5.11
N GLY A 121 9.32 18.87 -4.05
CA GLY A 121 10.06 20.12 -3.79
C GLY A 121 11.57 19.92 -3.55
N LYS A 122 11.99 18.76 -3.03
CA LYS A 122 13.41 18.42 -2.86
C LYS A 122 14.04 17.94 -4.17
N GLY A 123 13.29 17.27 -5.04
CA GLY A 123 13.73 16.84 -6.36
C GLY A 123 13.64 17.94 -7.44
N GLY A 124 12.77 18.92 -7.26
CA GLY A 124 12.43 19.98 -8.20
C GLY A 124 13.40 21.17 -8.21
N ALA A 125 14.30 21.28 -7.21
CA ALA A 125 15.41 22.25 -7.29
C ALA A 125 16.38 21.95 -8.45
N ALA A 126 16.29 20.76 -9.07
CA ALA A 126 17.03 20.39 -10.27
C ALA A 126 16.18 20.46 -11.57
N SER A 127 14.88 20.77 -11.53
CA SER A 127 14.03 20.75 -12.75
C SER A 127 12.96 21.85 -12.88
N ALA A 128 12.81 22.76 -11.91
CA ALA A 128 11.77 23.79 -11.96
C ALA A 128 12.21 25.07 -12.69
N SER A 129 12.24 25.01 -14.02
CA SER A 129 12.07 26.19 -14.88
C SER A 129 11.10 25.88 -16.01
N ALA A 130 9.82 25.65 -15.69
CA ALA A 130 8.76 25.79 -16.68
C ALA A 130 7.37 25.91 -16.02
N SER A 131 6.66 26.97 -16.43
CA SER A 131 5.21 27.17 -16.40
C SER A 131 4.51 27.30 -15.04
N THR A 132 4.55 28.54 -14.52
CA THR A 132 3.46 29.15 -13.76
C THR A 132 2.36 29.61 -14.74
N SER A 133 1.12 29.23 -14.49
CA SER A 133 -0.05 29.94 -15.02
C SER A 133 -1.20 29.78 -14.03
N ALA A 134 -1.44 30.87 -13.30
CA ALA A 134 -2.55 31.04 -12.38
C ALA A 134 -3.81 31.46 -13.15
N SER A 135 -4.97 31.00 -12.70
CA SER A 135 -6.26 31.60 -13.02
C SER A 135 -7.09 31.68 -11.74
N THR A 136 -7.20 32.90 -11.24
CA THR A 136 -8.10 33.31 -10.15
C THR A 136 -9.49 33.56 -10.74
N SER A 137 -10.53 33.00 -10.12
CA SER A 137 -11.90 33.48 -10.29
C SER A 137 -12.59 33.53 -8.94
N THR A 138 -12.91 34.76 -8.53
CA THR A 138 -13.65 35.12 -7.33
C THR A 138 -15.16 34.94 -7.55
N SER A 139 -15.89 34.37 -6.60
CA SER A 139 -17.33 34.59 -6.48
C SER A 139 -17.75 34.68 -5.01
N ALA A 140 -18.37 35.81 -4.69
CA ALA A 140 -18.83 36.18 -3.36
C ALA A 140 -20.31 35.83 -3.17
N SER A 141 -20.60 34.85 -2.32
CA SER A 141 -21.89 34.68 -1.62
C SER A 141 -21.80 33.52 -0.62
N ALA A 142 -21.18 33.72 0.55
CA ALA A 142 -21.04 32.61 1.52
C ALA A 142 -20.82 33.06 2.98
N SER A 143 -21.38 34.20 3.42
CA SER A 143 -21.08 34.71 4.77
C SER A 143 -21.81 33.98 5.91
N ARG A 144 -22.92 33.26 5.65
CA ARG A 144 -23.64 32.50 6.69
C ARG A 144 -23.36 30.99 6.69
N GLU A 145 -23.08 30.39 5.54
CA GLU A 145 -22.61 28.99 5.44
C GLU A 145 -21.16 28.82 5.92
N ARG A 146 -20.30 29.84 5.77
CA ARG A 146 -18.91 29.81 6.27
C ARG A 146 -18.81 29.59 7.77
N GLY A 147 -19.78 30.04 8.58
CA GLY A 147 -19.69 29.89 10.03
C GLY A 147 -19.87 28.44 10.50
N ALA A 148 -20.81 27.71 9.91
CA ALA A 148 -21.05 26.31 10.23
C ALA A 148 -20.01 25.38 9.57
N ILE A 149 -19.65 25.67 8.31
CA ILE A 149 -18.60 24.94 7.58
C ILE A 149 -17.24 25.14 8.25
N ALA A 150 -16.89 26.36 8.70
CA ALA A 150 -15.61 26.60 9.38
C ALA A 150 -15.51 25.90 10.74
N LEU A 151 -16.62 25.78 11.49
CA LEU A 151 -16.62 25.05 12.76
C LEU A 151 -16.45 23.55 12.55
N THR A 152 -17.14 22.97 11.54
CA THR A 152 -16.92 21.57 11.17
C THR A 152 -15.52 21.34 10.60
N ASP A 153 -14.99 22.29 9.84
CA ASP A 153 -13.63 22.23 9.29
C ASP A 153 -12.58 22.29 10.40
N GLU A 154 -12.75 23.13 11.42
CA GLU A 154 -11.84 23.21 12.56
C GLU A 154 -11.87 21.94 13.43
N GLU A 155 -13.04 21.38 13.68
CA GLU A 155 -13.19 20.12 14.42
C GLU A 155 -12.62 18.94 13.63
N ASP A 156 -12.89 18.87 12.33
CA ASP A 156 -12.32 17.88 11.42
C ASP A 156 -10.80 18.02 11.33
N GLU A 157 -10.29 19.25 11.25
CA GLU A 157 -8.86 19.51 11.22
C GLU A 157 -8.19 19.12 12.53
N LYS A 158 -8.79 19.45 13.69
CA LYS A 158 -8.31 18.97 15.00
C LYS A 158 -8.33 17.45 15.07
N ALA A 159 -9.39 16.79 14.59
CA ALA A 159 -9.47 15.33 14.56
C ALA A 159 -8.45 14.70 13.59
N ARG A 160 -8.13 15.35 12.47
CA ARG A 160 -7.06 14.93 11.55
C ARG A 160 -5.69 15.08 12.19
N VAL A 161 -5.41 16.23 12.80
CA VAL A 161 -4.16 16.51 13.52
C VAL A 161 -3.98 15.50 14.67
N ALA A 162 -5.02 15.26 15.47
CA ALA A 162 -5.00 14.28 16.54
C ALA A 162 -4.75 12.85 16.02
N ARG A 163 -5.39 12.45 14.92
CA ARG A 163 -5.14 11.16 14.27
C ARG A 163 -3.70 11.05 13.79
N ARG A 164 -3.09 12.14 13.33
CA ARG A 164 -1.72 12.21 12.80
C ARG A 164 -0.65 12.27 13.88
N THR A 165 -1.00 12.66 15.11
CA THR A 165 -0.08 12.69 16.25
C THR A 165 0.61 11.34 16.43
N GLY A 166 1.94 11.35 16.42
CA GLY A 166 2.76 10.13 16.49
C GLY A 166 3.04 9.44 15.16
N ARG A 167 2.29 9.74 14.09
CA ARG A 167 2.52 9.23 12.72
C ARG A 167 3.33 10.19 11.85
N VAL A 168 3.25 11.49 12.12
CA VAL A 168 4.07 12.55 11.49
C VAL A 168 5.51 12.47 11.97
N ARG A 169 6.47 12.64 11.07
CA ARG A 169 7.90 12.51 11.36
C ARG A 169 8.36 13.62 12.31
N ASP A 170 8.98 13.22 13.43
CA ASP A 170 9.56 14.16 14.41
C ASP A 170 10.98 14.62 14.06
N GLY A 171 11.57 14.06 12.99
CA GLY A 171 12.92 14.36 12.51
C GLY A 171 14.03 13.67 13.30
N THR A 172 13.70 12.89 14.33
CA THR A 172 14.70 12.23 15.17
C THR A 172 15.19 10.93 14.52
N TRP A 173 16.52 10.76 14.47
CA TRP A 173 17.12 9.50 14.01
C TRP A 173 16.74 8.32 14.92
N LYS A 174 16.48 8.58 16.21
CA LYS A 174 16.05 7.57 17.20
C LYS A 174 14.76 6.89 16.79
N ARG A 175 13.75 7.66 16.33
CA ARG A 175 12.50 7.10 15.86
C ARG A 175 12.70 6.24 14.62
N THR A 176 13.48 6.73 13.65
CA THR A 176 13.80 5.96 12.44
C THR A 176 14.48 4.64 12.81
N ALA A 177 15.51 4.67 13.66
CA ALA A 177 16.20 3.46 14.13
C ALA A 177 15.24 2.49 14.83
N ARG A 178 14.37 3.00 15.71
CA ARG A 178 13.34 2.19 16.38
C ARG A 178 12.40 1.51 15.38
N LEU A 179 11.88 2.24 14.40
CA LEU A 179 10.99 1.69 13.39
C LEU A 179 11.66 0.56 12.59
N TYR A 180 12.92 0.73 12.22
CA TYR A 180 13.68 -0.32 11.52
C TYR A 180 13.97 -1.54 12.42
N LEU A 181 14.26 -1.32 13.71
CA LEU A 181 14.42 -2.40 14.69
C LEU A 181 13.10 -3.17 14.90
N GLU A 182 11.97 -2.47 14.98
CA GLU A 182 10.64 -3.09 15.09
C GLU A 182 10.33 -3.95 13.85
N VAL A 183 10.63 -3.45 12.65
CA VAL A 183 10.50 -4.23 11.40
C VAL A 183 11.38 -5.46 11.41
N ALA A 184 12.66 -5.32 11.78
CA ALA A 184 13.57 -6.45 11.88
C ALA A 184 13.06 -7.48 12.91
N GLY A 185 12.56 -7.02 14.06
CA GLY A 185 11.96 -7.88 15.08
C GLY A 185 10.73 -8.65 14.56
N ILE A 186 9.82 -7.98 13.85
CA ILE A 186 8.66 -8.63 13.23
C ILE A 186 9.10 -9.66 12.18
N GLN A 187 10.08 -9.33 11.34
CA GLN A 187 10.59 -10.24 10.32
C GLN A 187 11.23 -11.49 10.94
N VAL A 188 12.02 -11.33 12.01
CA VAL A 188 12.59 -12.44 12.78
C VAL A 188 11.49 -13.28 13.40
N LEU A 189 10.51 -12.65 14.05
CA LEU A 189 9.36 -13.33 14.66
C LEU A 189 8.63 -14.18 13.61
N VAL A 190 8.30 -13.59 12.46
CA VAL A 190 7.63 -14.29 11.36
C VAL A 190 8.50 -15.44 10.83
N ALA A 191 9.80 -15.22 10.62
CA ALA A 191 10.70 -16.24 10.11
C ALA A 191 10.86 -17.44 11.07
N VAL A 192 10.81 -17.20 12.38
CA VAL A 192 10.90 -18.24 13.42
C VAL A 192 9.57 -18.94 13.65
N PHE A 193 8.48 -18.18 13.79
CA PHE A 193 7.16 -18.76 14.12
C PHE A 193 6.49 -19.44 12.93
N THR A 194 6.69 -18.97 11.70
CA THR A 194 6.10 -19.61 10.51
C THR A 194 6.45 -21.09 10.38
N PRO A 195 7.72 -21.53 10.44
CA PRO A 195 8.04 -22.95 10.37
C PRO A 195 7.52 -23.74 11.58
N ILE A 196 7.50 -23.14 12.78
CA ILE A 196 6.93 -23.77 13.98
C ILE A 196 5.43 -24.01 13.81
N LEU A 197 4.68 -22.99 13.36
CA LEU A 197 3.25 -23.10 13.10
C LEU A 197 2.95 -24.09 11.96
N MET A 198 3.77 -24.10 10.91
CA MET A 198 3.65 -25.11 9.85
C MET A 198 3.93 -26.53 10.36
N LEU A 199 4.87 -26.69 11.28
CA LEU A 199 5.14 -27.96 11.95
C LEU A 199 3.96 -28.39 12.83
N VAL A 200 3.43 -27.49 13.67
CA VAL A 200 2.27 -27.75 14.53
C VAL A 200 1.01 -28.07 13.71
N ALA A 201 0.77 -27.35 12.61
CA ALA A 201 -0.35 -27.62 11.70
C ALA A 201 -0.18 -28.97 10.99
N ARG A 202 1.05 -29.34 10.63
CA ARG A 202 1.38 -30.62 9.97
C ARG A 202 1.34 -31.81 10.93
N PHE A 203 1.63 -31.60 12.21
CA PHE A 203 1.78 -32.66 13.22
C PHE A 203 0.71 -32.64 14.34
N GLY A 204 -0.34 -31.81 14.20
CA GLY A 204 -1.64 -32.09 14.82
C GLY A 204 -1.90 -31.54 16.22
N VAL A 205 -2.11 -30.22 16.35
CA VAL A 205 -2.79 -29.62 17.52
C VAL A 205 -4.03 -28.78 17.12
N VAL A 206 -4.43 -28.78 15.85
CA VAL A 206 -5.69 -28.17 15.42
C VAL A 206 -6.67 -29.30 15.08
N GLY A 207 -7.53 -29.64 16.04
CA GLY A 207 -8.65 -30.54 15.81
C GLY A 207 -9.58 -29.98 14.71
N PRO A 208 -10.36 -30.86 14.04
CA PRO A 208 -11.18 -30.45 12.89
C PRO A 208 -12.09 -29.28 13.27
N GLY A 209 -11.99 -28.18 12.52
CA GLY A 209 -12.89 -27.04 12.69
C GLY A 209 -14.36 -27.46 12.51
N PRO A 210 -15.32 -26.71 13.09
CA PRO A 210 -16.72 -27.13 13.23
C PRO A 210 -17.46 -27.44 11.91
N LYS A 211 -16.88 -27.11 10.75
CA LYS A 211 -17.44 -27.46 9.44
C LYS A 211 -17.12 -28.88 8.97
N ALA A 212 -16.04 -29.51 9.46
CA ALA A 212 -15.69 -30.88 9.10
C ALA A 212 -16.54 -31.93 9.84
N ALA A 213 -17.08 -31.59 11.02
CA ALA A 213 -17.93 -32.48 11.80
C ALA A 213 -19.32 -32.73 11.16
N LYS A 214 -19.80 -31.84 10.27
CA LYS A 214 -21.09 -32.02 9.58
C LYS A 214 -21.04 -32.99 8.40
N ALA A 215 -19.85 -33.33 7.90
CA ALA A 215 -19.72 -34.20 6.73
C ALA A 215 -19.73 -35.71 7.06
N LEU A 216 -19.81 -36.09 8.35
CA LEU A 216 -19.67 -37.48 8.82
C LEU A 216 -20.93 -38.05 9.49
N LYS A 217 -22.10 -37.63 8.99
CA LYS A 217 -23.37 -38.35 9.21
C LYS A 217 -24.08 -38.53 7.87
N LEU A 218 -23.73 -39.61 7.18
CA LEU A 218 -24.55 -40.32 6.21
C LEU A 218 -24.40 -41.81 6.50
#